data_AF-A0A2A5ERR0-F1
#
_entry.id   AF-A0A2A5ERR0-F1
#
_cell.length_a   1.000
_cell.length_b   1.000
_cell.length_c   1.000
_cell.angle_alpha   90.00
_cell.angle_beta   90.00
_cell.angle_gamma   90.00
#
_symmetry.space_group_name_H-M   'P 1'
#
loop_
_entity.id
_entity.type
_entity.pdbx_description
1 polymer ?
#
loop_
_entity_poly.entity_id
_entity_poly.type
_entity_poly.pdbx_seq_one_letter_code
_entity_poly.pdbx_strand_id
1 'polypeptide(L)'
;MIRNFLLSAVGAAFVMIAAFAVPTDARADTASDIAAILADGTLTVEQIATQVAELVVNAEDPSAATAVILAAVENASATQLEGVGAGLGKAVALLQQTDATEASEVALEVVGASEAIQTAFEAETGTTASILAAGAGSSLLGNNSGNQSAD
;
A
#
# COMPACT_ATOMS: atom_id res chain seq x y z
N MET A 1 54.90 -31.34 4.09
CA MET A 1 54.47 -30.45 2.98
C MET A 1 53.86 -29.19 3.60
N ILE A 2 54.21 -28.03 3.04
CA ILE A 2 54.12 -26.68 3.63
C ILE A 2 53.02 -25.86 2.90
N ARG A 3 52.22 -25.11 3.70
CA ARG A 3 51.54 -23.80 3.47
C ARG A 3 50.26 -23.61 2.62
N ASN A 4 49.47 -22.68 3.19
CA ASN A 4 48.65 -21.58 2.65
C ASN A 4 47.18 -21.86 2.28
N PHE A 5 46.18 -21.28 2.98
CA PHE A 5 45.68 -19.87 3.00
C PHE A 5 44.66 -19.63 1.88
N LEU A 6 43.38 -19.42 2.22
CA LEU A 6 42.59 -18.21 1.89
C LEU A 6 41.12 -18.33 2.32
N LEU A 7 40.68 -17.24 2.94
CA LEU A 7 39.32 -16.78 3.21
C LEU A 7 38.46 -16.74 1.94
N SER A 8 37.15 -17.00 2.09
CA SER A 8 36.03 -16.25 1.46
C SER A 8 34.92 -17.17 0.93
N ALA A 9 33.79 -17.18 1.65
CA ALA A 9 32.44 -17.23 1.08
C ALA A 9 31.43 -16.96 2.21
N VAL A 10 31.32 -15.69 2.60
CA VAL A 10 30.02 -15.16 3.03
C VAL A 10 29.18 -15.14 1.76
N GLY A 11 28.11 -15.94 1.69
CA GLY A 11 27.12 -15.78 0.64
C GLY A 11 26.43 -17.06 0.19
N ALA A 12 25.11 -16.91 0.07
CA ALA A 12 24.13 -17.79 -0.55
C ALA A 12 23.74 -19.04 0.26
N ALA A 13 22.47 -19.25 0.61
CA ALA A 13 21.26 -18.45 0.48
C ALA A 13 20.26 -19.17 1.38
N PHE A 14 19.66 -18.48 2.35
CA PHE A 14 18.48 -19.03 3.01
C PHE A 14 17.33 -19.04 2.00
N VAL A 15 17.16 -20.17 1.30
CA VAL A 15 15.87 -20.52 0.72
C VAL A 15 15.01 -21.01 1.88
N MET A 16 14.28 -20.08 2.47
CA MET A 16 12.90 -20.34 2.85
C MET A 16 12.09 -19.31 2.09
N ILE A 17 11.74 -19.68 0.85
CA ILE A 17 10.45 -19.28 0.31
C ILE A 17 9.46 -19.91 1.29
N ALA A 18 9.17 -19.20 2.39
CA ALA A 18 7.89 -19.37 3.02
C ALA A 18 6.93 -19.10 1.87
N ALA A 19 6.23 -20.14 1.44
CA ALA A 19 5.08 -19.98 0.60
C ALA A 19 4.22 -18.93 1.31
N PHE A 20 4.33 -17.67 0.85
CA PHE A 20 3.29 -16.69 1.01
C PHE A 20 2.12 -17.37 0.30
N ALA A 21 1.33 -18.09 1.10
CA ALA A 21 -0.05 -18.28 0.76
C ALA A 21 -0.57 -16.86 0.71
N VAL A 22 -0.50 -16.26 -0.50
CA VAL A 22 -1.49 -15.28 -0.91
C VAL A 22 -2.80 -15.87 -0.42
N PRO A 23 -3.53 -15.18 0.48
CA PRO A 23 -4.79 -15.70 0.98
C PRO A 23 -5.60 -16.06 -0.26
N THR A 24 -5.82 -17.36 -0.43
CA THR A 24 -6.40 -17.92 -1.65
C THR A 24 -7.91 -17.73 -1.67
N ASP A 25 -8.41 -16.95 -0.71
CA ASP A 25 -9.79 -16.52 -0.60
C ASP A 25 -9.88 -15.04 -0.96
N ALA A 26 -10.29 -14.77 -2.19
CA ALA A 26 -10.63 -13.43 -2.68
C ALA A 26 -11.90 -12.86 -2.02
N ARG A 27 -12.30 -13.38 -0.84
CA ARG A 27 -13.51 -13.02 -0.12
C ARG A 27 -13.19 -12.89 1.37
N ALA A 28 -12.78 -11.69 1.75
CA ALA A 28 -12.48 -11.26 3.11
C ALA A 28 -11.17 -11.79 3.70
N ASP A 29 -10.06 -11.12 3.34
CA ASP A 29 -9.02 -10.91 4.36
C ASP A 29 -9.71 -10.23 5.55
N THR A 30 -9.89 -10.98 6.63
CA THR A 30 -10.58 -10.44 7.79
C THR A 30 -9.67 -9.42 8.47
N ALA A 31 -10.25 -8.46 9.21
CA ALA A 31 -9.45 -7.55 10.04
C ALA A 31 -8.43 -8.28 10.93
N SER A 32 -8.71 -9.54 11.29
CA SER A 32 -7.81 -10.40 12.04
C SER A 32 -6.58 -10.86 11.23
N ASP A 33 -6.73 -11.12 9.93
CA ASP A 33 -5.62 -11.55 9.07
C ASP A 33 -4.68 -10.37 8.79
N ILE A 34 -5.26 -9.21 8.48
CA ILE A 34 -4.53 -7.94 8.32
C ILE A 34 -3.79 -7.57 9.61
N ALA A 35 -4.46 -7.66 10.77
CA ALA A 35 -3.83 -7.40 12.06
C ALA A 35 -2.72 -8.41 12.38
N ALA A 36 -2.85 -9.68 12.00
CA ALA A 36 -1.81 -10.69 12.22
C ALA A 36 -0.57 -10.42 11.35
N ILE A 37 -0.77 -10.06 10.07
CA ILE A 37 0.32 -9.67 9.16
C ILE A 37 1.04 -8.45 9.71
N LEU A 38 0.28 -7.41 10.08
CA LEU A 38 0.86 -6.16 10.55
C LEU A 38 1.50 -6.31 11.94
N ALA A 39 1.01 -7.21 12.80
CA ALA A 39 1.58 -7.49 14.11
C ALA A 39 2.89 -8.30 14.07
N ASP A 40 3.27 -8.86 12.91
CA ASP A 40 4.56 -9.53 12.76
C ASP A 40 5.70 -8.51 12.81
N GLY A 41 6.26 -8.33 14.01
CA GLY A 41 7.37 -7.42 14.29
C GLY A 41 8.70 -7.82 13.65
N THR A 42 8.75 -8.88 12.84
CA THR A 42 9.94 -9.27 12.08
C THR A 42 9.96 -8.73 10.65
N LEU A 43 8.82 -8.23 10.16
CA LEU A 43 8.71 -7.67 8.82
C LEU A 43 9.46 -6.35 8.71
N THR A 44 10.14 -6.16 7.56
CA THR A 44 10.73 -4.87 7.22
C THR A 44 9.66 -3.89 6.74
N VAL A 45 9.96 -2.59 6.79
CA VAL A 45 9.10 -1.52 6.24
C VAL A 45 8.64 -1.86 4.82
N GLU A 46 9.56 -2.34 3.98
CA GLU A 46 9.27 -2.65 2.58
C GLU A 46 8.37 -3.88 2.41
N GLN A 47 8.50 -4.89 3.27
CA GLN A 47 7.61 -6.05 3.27
C GLN A 47 6.21 -5.68 3.74
N ILE A 48 6.09 -4.80 4.73
CA ILE A 48 4.80 -4.26 5.18
C ILE A 48 4.16 -3.45 4.04
N ALA A 49 4.93 -2.56 3.41
CA ALA A 49 4.43 -1.70 2.34
C ALA A 49 3.89 -2.52 1.15
N THR A 50 4.60 -3.56 0.72
CA THR A 50 4.14 -4.42 -0.39
C THR A 50 2.85 -5.15 -0.04
N GLN A 51 2.75 -5.75 1.15
CA GLN A 51 1.53 -6.45 1.58
C GLN A 51 0.34 -5.51 1.71
N VAL A 52 0.52 -4.35 2.33
CA VAL A 52 -0.52 -3.32 2.44
C VAL A 52 -0.97 -2.86 1.05
N ALA A 53 -0.05 -2.64 0.12
CA ALA A 53 -0.40 -2.23 -1.24
C ALA A 53 -1.22 -3.30 -1.96
N GLU A 54 -0.81 -4.56 -1.88
CA GLU A 54 -1.53 -5.69 -2.48
C GLU A 54 -2.92 -5.90 -1.87
N LEU A 55 -3.04 -5.77 -0.54
CA LEU A 55 -4.32 -5.84 0.17
C LEU A 55 -5.29 -4.78 -0.32
N VAL A 56 -4.85 -3.53 -0.44
CA VAL A 56 -5.72 -2.42 -0.84
C VAL A 56 -6.07 -2.48 -2.33
N VAL A 57 -5.12 -2.76 -3.21
CA VAL A 57 -5.35 -2.79 -4.67
C VAL A 57 -6.23 -3.96 -5.10
N ASN A 58 -6.17 -5.10 -4.40
CA ASN A 58 -6.97 -6.28 -4.74
C ASN A 58 -8.27 -6.38 -3.93
N ALA A 59 -8.56 -5.43 -3.05
CA ALA A 59 -9.81 -5.40 -2.30
C ALA A 59 -10.99 -5.08 -3.22
N GLU A 60 -12.16 -5.65 -2.91
CA GLU A 60 -13.43 -5.25 -3.55
C GLU A 60 -13.80 -3.80 -3.23
N ASP A 61 -13.36 -3.30 -2.07
CA ASP A 61 -13.48 -1.91 -1.63
C ASP A 61 -12.14 -1.45 -1.02
N PRO A 62 -11.29 -0.74 -1.80
CA PRO A 62 -10.00 -0.25 -1.35
C PRO A 62 -10.07 0.71 -0.15
N SER A 63 -11.14 1.51 -0.06
CA SER A 63 -11.34 2.46 1.03
C SER A 63 -11.66 1.74 2.33
N ALA A 64 -12.57 0.76 2.29
CA ALA A 64 -12.89 -0.07 3.45
C ALA A 64 -11.69 -0.89 3.94
N ALA A 65 -10.89 -1.45 3.02
CA ALA A 65 -9.65 -2.15 3.37
C ALA A 65 -8.66 -1.21 4.08
N THR A 66 -8.53 0.03 3.59
CA THR A 66 -7.68 1.06 4.19
C THR A 66 -8.12 1.39 5.62
N ALA A 67 -9.42 1.60 5.86
CA ALA A 67 -9.96 1.87 7.19
C ALA A 67 -9.64 0.73 8.19
N VAL A 68 -9.75 -0.53 7.74
CA VAL A 68 -9.40 -1.70 8.56
C VAL A 68 -7.91 -1.75 8.88
N ILE A 69 -7.05 -1.47 7.90
CA ILE A 69 -5.59 -1.41 8.08
C ILE A 69 -5.22 -0.32 9.10
N LEU A 70 -5.79 0.88 8.97
CA LEU A 70 -5.53 1.99 9.88
C LEU A 70 -5.97 1.65 11.32
N ALA A 71 -7.13 1.02 11.48
CA ALA A 71 -7.60 0.55 12.78
C ALA A 71 -6.69 -0.53 13.39
N ALA A 72 -6.16 -1.44 12.57
CA ALA A 72 -5.26 -2.50 13.04
C ALA A 72 -3.92 -1.97 13.57
N VAL A 73 -3.50 -0.77 13.14
CA VAL A 73 -2.20 -0.20 13.50
C VAL A 73 -2.25 0.96 14.49
N GLU A 74 -3.40 1.25 15.10
CA GLU A 74 -3.55 2.34 16.09
C GLU A 74 -2.49 2.32 17.20
N ASN A 75 -2.01 1.13 17.60
CA ASN A 75 -1.00 0.95 18.65
C ASN A 75 0.30 0.29 18.14
N ALA A 76 0.55 0.36 16.83
CA ALA A 76 1.71 -0.27 16.22
C ALA A 76 3.02 0.51 16.47
N SER A 77 4.15 -0.15 16.21
CA SER A 77 5.48 0.47 16.24
C SER A 77 5.68 1.47 15.09
N ALA A 78 6.65 2.36 15.23
CA ALA A 78 7.00 3.33 14.18
C ALA A 78 7.32 2.67 12.84
N THR A 79 8.03 1.54 12.85
CA THR A 79 8.35 0.76 11.64
C THR A 79 7.09 0.23 10.95
N GLN A 80 6.10 -0.21 11.71
CA GLN A 80 4.82 -0.67 11.16
C GLN A 80 4.01 0.49 10.59
N LEU A 81 3.93 1.62 11.30
CA LEU A 81 3.25 2.83 10.82
C LEU A 81 3.89 3.36 9.52
N GLU A 82 5.22 3.37 9.45
CA GLU A 82 5.97 3.76 8.26
C GLU A 82 5.67 2.82 7.08
N GLY A 83 5.74 1.50 7.31
CA GLY A 83 5.42 0.51 6.30
C GLY A 83 3.98 0.62 5.79
N VAL A 84 3.02 0.86 6.68
CA VAL A 84 1.62 1.07 6.31
C VAL A 84 1.45 2.33 5.48
N GLY A 85 2.02 3.47 5.90
CA GLY A 85 1.94 4.70 5.13
C GLY A 85 2.55 4.55 3.73
N ALA A 86 3.74 3.95 3.62
CA ALA A 86 4.38 3.69 2.33
C ALA A 86 3.54 2.72 1.46
N GLY A 87 2.94 1.69 2.06
CA GLY A 87 2.08 0.75 1.35
C GLY A 87 0.80 1.39 0.81
N LEU A 88 0.13 2.22 1.62
CA LEU A 88 -1.03 2.99 1.18
C LEU A 88 -0.65 3.98 0.08
N GLY A 89 0.54 4.58 0.15
CA GLY A 89 1.07 5.45 -0.91
C GLY A 89 1.25 4.70 -2.23
N LYS A 90 1.85 3.50 -2.19
CA LYS A 90 1.98 2.63 -3.36
C LYS A 90 0.63 2.19 -3.91
N ALA A 91 -0.33 1.84 -3.05
CA ALA A 91 -1.69 1.49 -3.45
C ALA A 91 -2.35 2.64 -4.22
N VAL A 92 -2.29 3.85 -3.68
CA VAL A 92 -2.84 5.05 -4.33
C VAL A 92 -2.17 5.35 -5.66
N ALA A 93 -0.84 5.18 -5.77
CA ALA A 93 -0.13 5.37 -7.04
C ALA A 93 -0.56 4.36 -8.11
N LEU A 94 -0.91 3.13 -7.72
CA LEU A 94 -1.44 2.10 -8.61
C LEU A 94 -2.90 2.39 -8.98
N LEU A 95 -3.75 2.65 -7.99
CA LEU A 95 -5.16 2.99 -8.20
C LEU A 95 -5.31 4.24 -9.08
N GLN A 96 -4.47 5.27 -8.93
CA GLN A 96 -4.54 6.45 -9.81
C GLN A 96 -4.39 6.14 -11.31
N GLN A 97 -3.78 5.01 -11.66
CA GLN A 97 -3.64 4.58 -13.05
C GLN A 97 -4.89 3.86 -13.58
N THR A 98 -5.74 3.34 -12.70
CA THR A 98 -6.89 2.48 -13.04
C THR A 98 -8.23 3.10 -12.64
N ASP A 99 -8.31 3.69 -11.45
CA ASP A 99 -9.46 4.42 -10.91
C ASP A 99 -9.01 5.56 -9.96
N ALA A 100 -9.06 6.79 -10.48
CA ALA A 100 -8.69 7.99 -9.71
C ALA A 100 -9.69 8.31 -8.58
N THR A 101 -10.92 7.80 -8.64
CA THR A 101 -11.94 8.01 -7.59
C THR A 101 -11.57 7.17 -6.38
N GLU A 102 -11.36 5.87 -6.56
CA GLU A 102 -10.92 4.96 -5.49
C GLU A 102 -9.60 5.42 -4.86
N ALA A 103 -8.65 5.87 -5.69
CA ALA A 103 -7.39 6.42 -5.18
C ALA A 103 -7.60 7.65 -4.27
N SER A 104 -8.59 8.50 -4.59
CA SER A 104 -8.91 9.67 -3.78
C SER A 104 -9.63 9.33 -2.48
N GLU A 105 -10.47 8.30 -2.49
CA GLU A 105 -11.15 7.81 -1.28
C GLU A 105 -10.14 7.19 -0.30
N VAL A 106 -9.20 6.38 -0.79
CA VAL A 106 -8.09 5.86 0.02
C VAL A 106 -7.23 7.00 0.59
N ALA A 107 -6.88 7.98 -0.24
CA ALA A 107 -6.11 9.14 0.22
C ALA A 107 -6.85 9.94 1.30
N LEU A 108 -8.19 10.02 1.23
CA LEU A 108 -9.01 10.71 2.22
C LEU A 108 -8.97 10.01 3.59
N GLU A 109 -9.00 8.67 3.61
CA GLU A 109 -8.84 7.90 4.86
C GLU A 109 -7.46 8.17 5.51
N VAL A 110 -6.40 8.28 4.70
CA VAL A 110 -5.05 8.60 5.20
C VAL A 110 -4.95 9.99 5.84
N VAL A 111 -5.73 10.98 5.38
CA VAL A 111 -5.76 12.32 6.01
C VAL A 111 -6.18 12.26 7.48
N GLY A 112 -7.00 11.28 7.86
CA GLY A 112 -7.42 11.03 9.24
C GLY A 112 -6.43 10.21 10.07
N ALA A 113 -5.38 9.66 9.46
CA ALA A 113 -4.43 8.76 10.11
C ALA A 113 -3.38 9.48 10.98
N SER A 114 -2.53 8.71 11.66
CA SER A 114 -1.42 9.26 12.44
C SER A 114 -0.40 10.00 11.55
N GLU A 115 0.33 10.97 12.12
CA GLU A 115 1.35 11.74 11.40
C GLU A 115 2.44 10.88 10.76
N ALA A 116 2.80 9.75 11.40
CA ALA A 116 3.79 8.82 10.86
C ALA A 116 3.30 8.15 9.56
N ILE A 117 2.04 7.76 9.52
CA ILE A 117 1.41 7.18 8.32
C ILE A 117 1.32 8.25 7.23
N GLN A 118 0.85 9.46 7.56
CA GLN A 118 0.76 10.56 6.60
C GLN A 118 2.12 10.91 6.00
N THR A 119 3.17 11.00 6.83
CA THR A 119 4.52 11.33 6.37
C THR A 119 5.06 10.27 5.41
N ALA A 120 4.91 8.98 5.73
CA ALA A 120 5.39 7.90 4.88
C ALA A 120 4.56 7.79 3.58
N PHE A 121 3.26 8.04 3.66
CA PHE A 121 2.38 8.11 2.49
C PHE A 121 2.83 9.23 1.54
N GLU A 122 3.02 10.44 2.04
CA GLU A 122 3.43 11.58 1.22
C GLU A 122 4.84 11.45 0.65
N ALA A 123 5.71 10.67 1.30
CA ALA A 123 7.02 10.33 0.75
C ALA A 123 6.93 9.48 -0.52
N GLU A 124 5.88 8.66 -0.67
CA GLU A 124 5.64 7.83 -1.85
C GLU A 124 4.83 8.56 -2.93
N THR A 125 3.82 9.36 -2.54
CA THR A 125 2.86 9.94 -3.51
C THR A 125 3.07 11.42 -3.80
N GLY A 126 3.91 12.12 -3.04
CA GLY A 126 3.84 13.58 -2.95
C GLY A 126 2.65 14.02 -2.09
N THR A 127 2.09 15.21 -2.33
CA THR A 127 1.05 15.76 -1.44
C THR A 127 -0.31 15.07 -1.60
N THR A 128 -0.96 14.75 -0.48
CA THR A 128 -2.35 14.27 -0.42
C THR A 128 -3.33 15.16 -1.19
N ALA A 129 -3.13 16.48 -1.12
CA ALA A 129 -3.93 17.47 -1.84
C ALA A 129 -3.89 17.30 -3.38
N SER A 130 -2.75 16.89 -3.95
CA SER A 130 -2.64 16.66 -5.39
C SER A 130 -3.46 15.45 -5.85
N ILE A 131 -3.53 14.42 -5.00
CA ILE A 131 -4.26 13.18 -5.27
C ILE A 131 -5.76 13.42 -5.22
N LEU A 132 -6.23 14.11 -4.17
CA LEU A 132 -7.64 14.47 -4.02
C LEU A 132 -8.14 15.34 -5.19
N ALA A 133 -7.30 16.26 -5.68
CA ALA A 133 -7.61 17.06 -6.86
C ALA A 133 -7.70 16.23 -8.15
N ALA A 134 -6.86 15.20 -8.30
CA ALA A 134 -6.90 14.30 -9.46
C ALA A 134 -8.19 13.48 -9.51
N GLY A 135 -8.65 12.95 -8.37
CA GLY A 135 -9.94 12.26 -8.27
C GLY A 135 -11.13 13.16 -8.64
N ALA A 136 -11.13 14.41 -8.15
CA ALA A 136 -12.16 15.39 -8.51
C ALA A 136 -12.12 15.81 -10.00
N GLY A 137 -10.93 15.85 -10.60
CA GLY A 137 -10.71 16.22 -12.01
C GLY A 137 -11.21 15.19 -13.02
N SER A 138 -11.19 13.89 -12.68
CA SER A 138 -11.77 12.82 -13.52
C SER A 138 -13.27 13.02 -13.74
N SER A 139 -13.99 13.52 -12.73
CA SER A 139 -15.41 13.84 -12.83
C SER A 139 -15.73 15.06 -13.72
N LEU A 140 -14.77 15.96 -13.97
CA LEU A 140 -14.99 17.20 -14.73
C LEU A 140 -14.72 17.05 -16.23
N LEU A 141 -14.02 15.98 -16.66
CA LEU A 141 -13.74 15.71 -18.07
C LEU A 141 -14.79 14.81 -18.75
N GLY A 142 -15.76 14.28 -18.00
CA GLY A 142 -16.82 13.39 -18.50
C GLY A 142 -18.01 14.05 -19.20
N ASN A 143 -18.15 15.39 -19.14
CA ASN A 143 -19.32 16.09 -19.67
C ASN A 143 -18.97 17.07 -20.80
N ASN A 144 -18.30 16.60 -21.85
CA ASN A 144 -18.30 17.32 -23.12
C ASN A 144 -18.26 16.38 -24.34
N SER A 145 -19.11 15.36 -24.33
CA SER A 145 -19.47 14.61 -25.54
C SER A 145 -20.92 14.94 -25.87
N GLY A 146 -21.14 16.06 -26.57
CA GLY A 146 -22.50 16.42 -26.91
C GLY A 146 -22.70 17.79 -27.54
N ASN A 147 -21.91 18.15 -28.57
CA ASN A 147 -22.50 18.91 -29.68
C ASN A 147 -21.65 18.81 -30.96
N GLN A 148 -21.77 17.69 -31.66
CA GLN A 148 -21.76 17.76 -33.12
C GLN A 148 -23.21 17.96 -33.56
N SER A 149 -23.55 19.16 -34.01
CA SER A 149 -24.68 19.39 -34.90
C SER A 149 -24.21 20.33 -36.00
N ALA A 150 -24.32 19.85 -37.23
CA ALA A 150 -23.99 20.53 -38.46
C ALA A 150 -24.80 21.81 -38.68
N ASP A 151 -24.16 22.85 -39.22
CA ASP A 151 -24.52 23.51 -40.48
C ASP A 151 -23.38 24.44 -40.93
#